data_AF-A0ABD3N7J4-F1
#
_entry.id   AF-A0ABD3N7J4-F1
#
_cell.length_a   1.000
_cell.length_b   1.000
_cell.length_c   1.000
_cell.angle_alpha   90.00
_cell.angle_beta   90.00
_cell.angle_gamma   90.00
#
_symmetry.space_group_name_H-M   'P 1'
#
loop_
_entity.id
_entity.type
_entity.pdbx_description
1 polymer ?
#
loop_
_entity_poly.entity_id
_entity_poly.type
_entity_poly.pdbx_seq_one_letter_code
_entity_poly.pdbx_strand_id
1 'polypeptide(L)'
;MIDPNHCTGVVEDSRDDDGTAIDNVRRGQSLLCEVDDDESIVSLVSVSIPAGTSVVTSLLSFHDTKPFNEDPTILRSLEQDGLSLSTMSPCVQSSHPHVLAAVRQNGLALQYASSNLRDDITQVMSAVSQNGLSIRYASDRLRSNTSVALIAVSNNGKALQYVSRTLRSDFNIVMAAVLNDGVALEYASTALRNVEEVVLTAVRQNRNAVRYLGHEYLGRVPLSEIMDMVKRRTCLV
;
A
#
# COMPACT_ATOMS: atom_id res chain seq x y z
N MET A 1 24.87 -3.91 -2.65
CA MET A 1 23.49 -3.39 -2.76
C MET A 1 22.69 -4.48 -3.42
N ILE A 2 21.76 -5.10 -2.69
CA ILE A 2 20.91 -6.21 -3.17
C ILE A 2 19.63 -5.59 -3.71
N ASP A 3 19.24 -5.97 -4.93
CA ASP A 3 18.00 -5.58 -5.58
C ASP A 3 16.81 -6.29 -4.88
N PRO A 4 15.82 -5.56 -4.35
CA PRO A 4 14.70 -6.17 -3.61
C PRO A 4 13.72 -6.94 -4.50
N ASN A 5 13.89 -6.98 -5.83
CA ASN A 5 13.00 -7.69 -6.75
C ASN A 5 13.46 -9.11 -7.12
N HIS A 6 14.55 -9.62 -6.56
CA HIS A 6 15.03 -10.97 -6.84
C HIS A 6 14.45 -11.98 -5.82
N CYS A 7 13.36 -12.64 -6.18
CA CYS A 7 12.85 -13.80 -5.45
C CYS A 7 13.74 -15.03 -5.72
N THR A 8 14.98 -15.03 -5.24
CA THR A 8 15.70 -16.28 -4.99
C THR A 8 15.29 -16.78 -3.62
N GLY A 9 14.57 -17.90 -3.58
CA GLY A 9 14.43 -18.68 -2.36
C GLY A 9 15.82 -19.05 -1.87
N VAL A 10 16.24 -18.42 -0.77
CA VAL A 10 17.40 -18.88 -0.01
C VAL A 10 16.91 -20.11 0.74
N VAL A 11 17.38 -21.29 0.34
CA VAL A 11 17.28 -22.46 1.21
C VAL A 11 18.27 -22.18 2.35
N GLU A 12 17.75 -21.96 3.56
CA GLU A 12 18.58 -21.88 4.75
C GLU A 12 19.27 -23.24 4.95
N ASP A 13 20.61 -23.23 4.96
CA ASP A 13 21.44 -24.39 5.28
C ASP A 13 21.04 -24.95 6.64
N SER A 14 20.31 -26.07 6.63
CA SER A 14 20.17 -26.93 7.81
C SER A 14 21.46 -27.73 7.92
N ARG A 15 22.24 -27.53 8.98
CA ARG A 15 23.41 -28.37 9.28
C ARG A 15 22.93 -29.64 9.98
N ASP A 16 23.28 -30.80 9.44
CA ASP A 16 23.18 -32.07 10.15
C ASP A 16 24.33 -32.23 11.16
N ASP A 17 24.06 -32.94 12.26
CA ASP A 17 24.87 -33.08 13.49
C ASP A 17 26.23 -33.81 13.35
N ASP A 18 26.72 -34.09 12.14
CA ASP A 18 27.92 -34.94 11.94
C ASP A 18 29.11 -34.27 11.22
N GLY A 19 29.05 -32.96 10.99
CA GLY A 19 30.26 -32.15 10.72
C GLY A 19 31.09 -32.46 9.47
N THR A 20 30.58 -33.22 8.49
CA THR A 20 31.30 -33.50 7.23
C THR A 20 30.93 -32.51 6.12
N ALA A 21 31.95 -31.81 5.61
CA ALA A 21 31.85 -30.85 4.52
C ALA A 21 31.56 -31.53 3.17
N ILE A 22 30.48 -31.13 2.50
CA ILE A 22 30.25 -31.45 1.09
C ILE A 22 30.96 -30.38 0.26
N ASP A 23 32.24 -30.64 -0.01
CA ASP A 23 33.02 -29.90 -1.00
C ASP A 23 32.63 -30.43 -2.39
N ASN A 24 31.93 -29.64 -3.18
CA ASN A 24 31.93 -29.80 -4.63
C ASN A 24 31.63 -28.47 -5.35
N VAL A 25 32.72 -27.84 -5.76
CA VAL A 25 32.88 -27.04 -6.99
C VAL A 25 32.10 -25.72 -7.04
N ARG A 26 32.60 -24.73 -6.29
CA ARG A 26 32.63 -23.34 -6.77
C ARG A 26 33.63 -23.23 -7.93
N ARG A 27 33.17 -22.71 -9.08
CA ARG A 27 33.82 -21.60 -9.80
C ARG A 27 33.01 -21.18 -11.03
N GLY A 28 32.27 -20.08 -10.88
CA GLY A 28 32.03 -19.10 -11.93
C GLY A 28 31.03 -19.46 -13.02
N GLN A 29 29.74 -19.42 -12.72
CA GLN A 29 28.73 -19.05 -13.71
C GLN A 29 27.80 -18.00 -13.10
N SER A 30 27.86 -16.80 -13.68
CA SER A 30 26.93 -15.71 -13.41
C SER A 30 25.59 -16.10 -14.04
N LEU A 31 24.57 -16.37 -13.23
CA LEU A 31 23.18 -16.40 -13.69
C LEU A 31 22.78 -14.94 -13.98
N LEU A 32 23.01 -14.49 -15.22
CA LEU A 32 22.38 -13.29 -15.75
C LEU A 32 21.04 -13.73 -16.36
N CYS A 33 19.96 -13.48 -15.63
CA CYS A 33 18.62 -13.55 -16.18
C CYS A 33 18.31 -12.17 -16.77
N GLU A 34 18.58 -11.97 -18.05
CA GLU A 34 17.97 -10.85 -18.79
C GLU A 34 16.54 -11.30 -19.16
N VAL A 35 15.56 -10.54 -18.69
CA VAL A 35 14.15 -10.72 -19.05
C VAL A 35 13.88 -9.68 -20.13
N ASP A 36 13.80 -10.13 -21.38
CA ASP A 36 13.29 -9.31 -22.48
C ASP A 36 11.77 -9.51 -22.60
N ASP A 37 11.07 -8.41 -22.85
CA ASP A 37 9.61 -8.22 -22.76
C ASP A 37 8.74 -8.98 -23.79
N ASP A 38 9.25 -10.02 -24.47
CA ASP A 38 8.44 -10.78 -25.43
C ASP A 38 8.58 -12.31 -25.25
N GLU A 39 7.44 -12.98 -25.42
CA GLU A 39 7.15 -14.37 -25.11
C GLU A 39 8.22 -15.42 -25.48
N SER A 40 8.20 -16.52 -24.69
CA SER A 40 8.80 -17.85 -24.88
C SER A 40 10.09 -18.13 -24.09
N ILE A 41 9.95 -18.89 -22.98
CA ILE A 41 11.06 -19.48 -22.25
C ILE A 41 11.57 -20.69 -23.05
N VAL A 42 12.73 -20.56 -23.69
CA VAL A 42 13.55 -21.71 -24.09
C VAL A 42 14.80 -21.71 -23.21
N SER A 43 14.69 -22.28 -22.01
CA SER A 43 15.87 -22.51 -21.17
C SER A 43 16.63 -23.72 -21.72
N LEU A 44 17.70 -23.48 -22.48
CA LEU A 44 18.68 -24.51 -22.83
C LEU A 44 19.57 -24.79 -21.62
N VAL A 45 19.24 -25.84 -20.85
CA VAL A 45 20.18 -26.41 -19.88
C VAL A 45 21.14 -27.33 -20.66
N SER A 46 22.33 -26.83 -21.01
CA SER A 46 23.39 -27.65 -21.59
C SER A 46 24.16 -28.35 -20.46
N VAL A 47 23.76 -29.58 -20.13
CA VAL A 47 24.57 -30.46 -19.28
C VAL A 47 25.63 -31.12 -20.15
N SER A 48 26.90 -30.75 -19.98
CA SER A 48 28.02 -31.45 -20.62
C SER A 48 28.37 -32.68 -19.77
N ILE A 49 28.06 -33.88 -20.27
CA ILE A 49 28.40 -35.16 -19.63
C ILE A 49 29.51 -35.84 -20.45
N PRO A 50 30.53 -36.47 -19.82
CA PRO A 50 31.62 -37.14 -20.54
C PRO A 50 31.10 -38.27 -21.43
N ALA A 51 31.78 -38.46 -22.57
CA ALA A 51 31.42 -39.39 -23.63
C ALA A 51 31.10 -40.81 -23.12
N GLY A 52 29.91 -41.32 -23.49
CA GLY A 52 29.71 -42.77 -23.51
C GLY A 52 28.35 -43.33 -23.08
N THR A 53 27.36 -42.54 -22.67
CA THR A 53 26.09 -43.12 -22.19
C THR A 53 24.88 -42.55 -22.93
N SER A 54 24.25 -43.38 -23.76
CA SER A 54 22.92 -43.14 -24.31
C SER A 54 21.92 -43.28 -23.16
N VAL A 55 21.47 -42.14 -22.63
CA VAL A 55 20.25 -42.09 -21.83
C VAL A 55 19.26 -41.26 -22.61
N VAL A 56 18.14 -41.89 -22.92
CA VAL A 56 16.91 -41.25 -23.39
C VAL A 56 16.74 -39.99 -22.55
N THR A 57 16.89 -38.83 -23.17
CA THR A 57 16.37 -37.58 -22.63
C THR A 57 14.88 -37.76 -22.56
N SER A 58 14.41 -38.40 -21.49
CA SER A 58 13.05 -38.27 -21.01
C SER A 58 12.92 -36.79 -20.71
N LEU A 59 12.53 -36.05 -21.74
CA LEU A 59 11.81 -34.80 -21.63
C LEU A 59 10.79 -35.04 -20.53
N LEU A 60 11.08 -34.57 -19.32
CA LEU A 60 10.04 -34.27 -18.38
C LEU A 60 9.23 -33.21 -19.11
N SER A 61 8.19 -33.63 -19.80
CA SER A 61 7.09 -32.77 -20.16
C SER A 61 6.59 -32.25 -18.83
N PHE A 62 7.10 -31.09 -18.42
CA PHE A 62 6.46 -30.27 -17.42
C PHE A 62 5.07 -30.06 -17.97
N HIS A 63 4.13 -30.87 -17.50
CA HIS A 63 2.72 -30.68 -17.76
C HIS A 63 2.43 -29.21 -17.48
N ASP A 64 1.82 -28.56 -18.46
CA ASP A 64 1.35 -27.18 -18.43
C ASP A 64 0.86 -26.79 -17.02
N THR A 65 1.78 -26.32 -16.18
CA THR A 65 1.40 -25.56 -15.00
C THR A 65 0.98 -24.25 -15.60
N LYS A 66 -0.34 -24.09 -15.81
CA LYS A 66 -0.92 -22.78 -16.11
C LYS A 66 -0.20 -21.75 -15.25
N PRO A 67 0.20 -20.59 -15.80
CA PRO A 67 0.90 -19.58 -15.04
C PRO A 67 0.12 -19.37 -13.73
N PHE A 68 0.81 -19.46 -12.60
CA PHE A 68 0.23 -19.43 -11.24
C PHE A 68 -0.79 -18.29 -11.04
N ASN A 69 -0.67 -17.24 -11.85
CA ASN A 69 -1.57 -16.11 -11.96
C ASN A 69 -3.02 -16.42 -12.42
N GLU A 70 -3.30 -17.65 -12.85
CA GLU A 70 -4.62 -18.08 -13.35
C GLU A 70 -5.34 -19.08 -12.45
N ASP A 71 -4.79 -19.46 -11.29
CA ASP A 71 -5.54 -20.34 -10.37
C ASP A 71 -6.75 -19.60 -9.80
N PRO A 72 -7.99 -19.97 -10.19
CA PRO A 72 -9.20 -19.28 -9.74
C PRO A 72 -9.43 -19.43 -8.24
N THR A 73 -8.73 -20.36 -7.58
CA THR A 73 -8.83 -20.59 -6.14
C THR A 73 -8.25 -19.41 -5.37
N ILE A 74 -7.11 -18.86 -5.81
CA ILE A 74 -6.45 -17.74 -5.14
C ILE A 74 -7.32 -16.48 -5.24
N LEU A 75 -7.85 -16.21 -6.44
CA LEU A 75 -8.77 -15.09 -6.64
C LEU A 75 -10.03 -15.23 -5.77
N ARG A 76 -10.64 -16.43 -5.73
CA ARG A 76 -11.82 -16.67 -4.89
C ARG A 76 -11.51 -16.46 -3.40
N SER A 77 -10.34 -16.87 -2.93
CA SER A 77 -9.92 -16.63 -1.54
C SER A 77 -9.78 -15.13 -1.24
N LEU A 78 -9.18 -14.35 -2.15
CA LEU A 78 -9.01 -12.90 -1.98
C LEU A 78 -10.33 -12.14 -2.08
N GLU A 79 -11.28 -12.61 -2.88
CA GLU A 79 -12.64 -12.06 -2.97
C GLU A 79 -13.46 -12.31 -1.70
N GLN A 80 -13.18 -13.39 -0.97
CA GLN A 80 -13.84 -13.69 0.31
C GLN A 80 -13.17 -12.97 1.49
N ASP A 81 -11.83 -12.96 1.52
CA ASP A 81 -11.03 -12.28 2.53
C ASP A 81 -9.80 -11.61 1.90
N GLY A 82 -9.85 -10.29 1.70
CA GLY A 82 -8.76 -9.52 1.11
C GLY A 82 -7.50 -9.48 1.99
N LEU A 83 -7.61 -9.72 3.30
CA LEU A 83 -6.45 -9.75 4.20
C LEU A 83 -5.68 -11.07 4.13
N SER A 84 -6.25 -12.10 3.52
CA SER A 84 -5.56 -13.37 3.24
C SER A 84 -4.32 -13.18 2.35
N LEU A 85 -4.20 -12.05 1.64
CA LEU A 85 -2.99 -11.65 0.92
C LEU A 85 -1.73 -11.67 1.81
N SER A 86 -1.87 -11.48 3.12
CA SER A 86 -0.79 -11.52 4.10
C SER A 86 -0.08 -12.87 4.22
N THR A 87 -0.80 -13.96 4.00
CA THR A 87 -0.29 -15.33 4.12
C THR A 87 0.15 -15.91 2.78
N MET A 88 -0.08 -15.18 1.70
CA MET A 88 0.27 -15.59 0.35
C MET A 88 1.76 -15.32 0.04
N SER A 89 2.27 -16.03 -0.97
CA SER A 89 3.65 -15.90 -1.41
C SER A 89 3.96 -14.49 -1.96
N PRO A 90 5.24 -14.06 -1.93
CA PRO A 90 5.65 -12.75 -2.45
C PRO A 90 5.31 -12.53 -3.92
N CYS A 91 5.23 -13.59 -4.73
CA CYS A 91 4.82 -13.48 -6.13
C CYS A 91 3.36 -13.05 -6.27
N VAL A 92 2.45 -13.47 -5.37
CA VAL A 92 1.05 -13.01 -5.35
C VAL A 92 0.95 -11.59 -4.85
N GLN A 93 1.71 -11.25 -3.82
CA GLN A 93 1.79 -9.88 -3.28
C GLN A 93 2.32 -8.87 -4.31
N SER A 94 3.01 -9.35 -5.32
CA SER A 94 3.52 -8.55 -6.44
C SER A 94 2.63 -8.63 -7.69
N SER A 95 1.59 -9.47 -7.69
CA SER A 95 0.68 -9.65 -8.82
C SER A 95 -0.47 -8.64 -8.77
N HIS A 96 -0.54 -7.78 -9.79
CA HIS A 96 -1.57 -6.75 -9.92
C HIS A 96 -3.02 -7.30 -9.82
N PRO A 97 -3.46 -8.33 -10.58
CA PRO A 97 -4.84 -8.80 -10.49
C PRO A 97 -5.23 -9.33 -9.10
N HIS A 98 -4.31 -10.01 -8.42
CA HIS A 98 -4.54 -10.55 -7.08
C HIS A 98 -4.63 -9.44 -6.04
N VAL A 99 -3.66 -8.51 -6.04
CA VAL A 99 -3.67 -7.36 -5.14
C VAL A 99 -4.92 -6.50 -5.38
N LEU A 100 -5.32 -6.29 -6.64
CA LEU A 100 -6.53 -5.56 -6.96
C LEU A 100 -7.79 -6.25 -6.43
N ALA A 101 -7.91 -7.57 -6.58
CA ALA A 101 -9.02 -8.33 -6.00
C ALA A 101 -9.07 -8.18 -4.46
N ALA A 102 -7.92 -8.34 -3.81
CA ALA A 102 -7.77 -8.18 -2.37
C ALA A 102 -8.15 -6.77 -1.89
N VAL A 103 -7.67 -5.74 -2.60
CA VAL A 103 -7.92 -4.32 -2.31
C VAL A 103 -9.38 -3.94 -2.50
N ARG A 104 -10.05 -4.48 -3.52
CA ARG A 104 -11.49 -4.27 -3.76
C ARG A 104 -12.33 -4.84 -2.61
N GLN A 105 -11.91 -5.98 -2.06
CA GLN A 105 -12.55 -6.58 -0.89
C GLN A 105 -12.23 -5.77 0.38
N ASN A 106 -10.95 -5.46 0.63
CA ASN A 106 -10.48 -4.67 1.77
C ASN A 106 -9.31 -3.75 1.37
N GLY A 107 -9.54 -2.43 1.39
CA GLY A 107 -8.54 -1.44 0.98
C GLY A 107 -7.26 -1.46 1.85
N LEU A 108 -7.33 -1.98 3.08
CA LEU A 108 -6.15 -2.15 3.93
C LEU A 108 -5.23 -3.28 3.45
N ALA A 109 -5.69 -4.18 2.57
CA ALA A 109 -4.87 -5.22 1.96
C ALA A 109 -3.65 -4.67 1.21
N LEU A 110 -3.71 -3.39 0.78
CA LEU A 110 -2.59 -2.68 0.19
C LEU A 110 -1.30 -2.76 1.03
N GLN A 111 -1.41 -2.93 2.35
CA GLN A 111 -0.23 -3.07 3.22
C GLN A 111 0.65 -4.27 2.91
N TYR A 112 0.08 -5.32 2.31
CA TYR A 112 0.78 -6.56 1.96
C TYR A 112 1.23 -6.59 0.50
N ALA A 113 0.88 -5.58 -0.29
CA ALA A 113 1.34 -5.47 -1.66
C ALA A 113 2.84 -5.13 -1.71
N SER A 114 3.49 -5.52 -2.80
CA SER A 114 4.88 -5.17 -3.07
C SER A 114 5.10 -3.64 -3.06
N SER A 115 6.33 -3.19 -2.84
CA SER A 115 6.65 -1.76 -2.88
C SER A 115 6.25 -1.09 -4.19
N ASN A 116 6.38 -1.80 -5.31
CA ASN A 116 6.06 -1.30 -6.64
C ASN A 116 4.54 -1.04 -6.76
N LEU A 117 3.71 -1.96 -6.27
CA LEU A 117 2.25 -1.80 -6.28
C LEU A 117 1.74 -0.77 -5.26
N ARG A 118 2.43 -0.59 -4.14
CA ARG A 118 2.16 0.52 -3.20
C ARG A 118 2.57 1.89 -3.73
N ASP A 119 3.35 1.90 -4.80
CA ASP A 119 3.78 3.09 -5.53
C ASP A 119 3.04 3.27 -6.86
N ASP A 120 2.19 2.31 -7.23
CA ASP A 120 1.30 2.38 -8.38
C ASP A 120 0.06 3.21 -8.06
N ILE A 121 -0.15 4.28 -8.83
CA ILE A 121 -1.25 5.21 -8.57
C ILE A 121 -2.61 4.56 -8.77
N THR A 122 -2.78 3.66 -9.73
CA THR A 122 -4.07 3.02 -10.02
C THR A 122 -4.48 2.05 -8.91
N GLN A 123 -3.50 1.30 -8.40
CA GLN A 123 -3.69 0.37 -7.30
C GLN A 123 -4.00 1.11 -5.99
N VAL A 124 -3.26 2.17 -5.69
CA VAL A 124 -3.50 3.01 -4.51
C VAL A 124 -4.85 3.73 -4.61
N MET A 125 -5.21 4.27 -5.77
CA MET A 125 -6.50 4.94 -5.99
C MET A 125 -7.68 3.99 -5.72
N SER A 126 -7.57 2.74 -6.14
CA SER A 126 -8.56 1.69 -5.83
C SER A 126 -8.64 1.44 -4.32
N ALA A 127 -7.50 1.39 -3.62
CA ALA A 127 -7.46 1.18 -2.18
C ALA A 127 -8.05 2.33 -1.38
N VAL A 128 -7.71 3.58 -1.72
CA VAL A 128 -8.22 4.77 -0.99
C VAL A 128 -9.70 5.00 -1.25
N SER A 129 -10.18 4.63 -2.44
CA SER A 129 -11.61 4.68 -2.77
C SER A 129 -12.41 3.65 -1.97
N GLN A 130 -11.81 2.48 -1.69
CA GLN A 130 -12.43 1.47 -0.83
C GLN A 130 -12.37 1.89 0.65
N ASN A 131 -11.20 2.31 1.14
CA ASN A 131 -10.99 2.77 2.51
C ASN A 131 -9.93 3.86 2.53
N GLY A 132 -10.32 5.10 2.89
CA GLY A 132 -9.43 6.25 2.92
C GLY A 132 -8.19 6.09 3.81
N LEU A 133 -8.24 5.24 4.84
CA LEU A 133 -7.08 4.98 5.71
C LEU A 133 -5.97 4.16 5.04
N SER A 134 -6.26 3.49 3.92
CA SER A 134 -5.27 2.70 3.17
C SER A 134 -4.11 3.55 2.62
N ILE A 135 -4.30 4.87 2.47
CA ILE A 135 -3.26 5.81 2.03
C ILE A 135 -1.99 5.75 2.90
N ARG A 136 -2.11 5.28 4.15
CA ARG A 136 -0.96 5.07 5.05
C ARG A 136 0.08 4.07 4.53
N TYR A 137 -0.33 3.19 3.61
CA TYR A 137 0.52 2.17 3.02
C TYR A 137 1.05 2.56 1.63
N ALA A 138 0.53 3.64 1.06
CA ALA A 138 1.05 4.17 -0.19
C ALA A 138 2.48 4.71 0.00
N SER A 139 3.23 4.77 -1.09
CA SER A 139 4.56 5.40 -1.10
C SER A 139 4.51 6.86 -0.68
N ASP A 140 5.62 7.40 -0.19
CA ASP A 140 5.69 8.82 0.20
C ASP A 140 5.39 9.78 -0.96
N ARG A 141 5.70 9.38 -2.19
CA ARG A 141 5.32 10.12 -3.40
C ARG A 141 3.81 10.21 -3.51
N LEU A 142 3.09 9.10 -3.38
CA LEU A 142 1.64 9.07 -3.51
C LEU A 142 0.91 9.67 -2.31
N ARG A 143 1.47 9.59 -1.09
CA ARG A 143 0.95 10.33 0.08
C ARG A 143 1.09 11.86 -0.06
N SER A 144 1.93 12.31 -0.99
CA SER A 144 2.10 13.71 -1.36
C SER A 144 1.33 14.08 -2.62
N ASN A 145 0.56 13.16 -3.20
CA ASN A 145 -0.27 13.43 -4.37
C ASN A 145 -1.63 14.00 -3.94
N THR A 146 -1.96 15.18 -4.46
CA THR A 146 -3.20 15.91 -4.14
C THR A 146 -4.46 15.12 -4.49
N SER A 147 -4.51 14.46 -5.65
CA SER A 147 -5.69 13.71 -6.09
C SER A 147 -5.95 12.49 -5.21
N VAL A 148 -4.89 11.73 -4.89
CA VAL A 148 -4.97 10.58 -3.97
C VAL A 148 -5.41 11.03 -2.58
N ALA A 149 -4.81 12.12 -2.08
CA ALA A 149 -5.14 12.70 -0.77
C ALA A 149 -6.61 13.14 -0.68
N LEU A 150 -7.13 13.83 -1.71
CA LEU A 150 -8.51 14.30 -1.74
C LEU A 150 -9.51 13.14 -1.66
N ILE A 151 -9.28 12.06 -2.41
CA ILE A 151 -10.16 10.88 -2.35
C ILE A 151 -10.07 10.22 -0.97
N ALA A 152 -8.86 10.08 -0.42
CA ALA A 152 -8.67 9.48 0.89
C ALA A 152 -9.40 10.26 2.00
N VAL A 153 -9.26 11.59 2.04
CA VAL A 153 -9.92 12.42 3.07
C VAL A 153 -11.43 12.54 2.86
N SER A 154 -11.90 12.48 1.61
CA SER A 154 -13.34 12.48 1.30
C SER A 154 -14.01 11.18 1.73
N ASN A 155 -13.28 10.06 1.68
CA ASN A 155 -13.77 8.77 2.16
C ASN A 155 -13.64 8.65 3.70
N ASN A 156 -12.56 9.18 4.28
CA ASN A 156 -12.35 9.22 5.72
C ASN A 156 -11.50 10.42 6.13
N GLY A 157 -12.07 11.40 6.85
CA GLY A 157 -11.37 12.62 7.25
C GLY A 157 -10.09 12.37 8.06
N LYS A 158 -10.02 11.27 8.83
CA LYS A 158 -8.81 10.89 9.59
C LYS A 158 -7.64 10.44 8.70
N ALA A 159 -7.88 10.18 7.41
CA ALA A 159 -6.81 9.91 6.44
C ALA A 159 -5.82 11.08 6.33
N LEU A 160 -6.23 12.30 6.69
CA LEU A 160 -5.37 13.48 6.75
C LEU A 160 -4.11 13.27 7.61
N GLN A 161 -4.13 12.37 8.60
CA GLN A 161 -2.94 12.09 9.41
C GLN A 161 -1.79 11.46 8.61
N TYR A 162 -2.13 10.76 7.53
CA TYR A 162 -1.20 9.96 6.74
C TYR A 162 -0.73 10.65 5.46
N VAL A 163 -1.34 11.77 5.07
CA VAL A 163 -0.83 12.56 3.94
C VAL A 163 0.42 13.35 4.36
N SER A 164 1.17 13.82 3.37
CA SER A 164 2.38 14.60 3.61
C SER A 164 2.11 15.88 4.41
N ARG A 165 3.13 16.39 5.12
CA ARG A 165 3.01 17.62 5.92
C ARG A 165 2.64 18.84 5.06
N THR A 166 3.07 18.86 3.80
CA THR A 166 2.73 19.91 2.85
C THR A 166 1.22 19.91 2.56
N LEU A 167 0.63 18.74 2.27
CA LEU A 167 -0.80 18.61 2.03
C LEU A 167 -1.65 18.80 3.31
N ARG A 168 -1.11 18.51 4.49
CA ARG A 168 -1.74 18.86 5.79
C ARG A 168 -1.81 20.38 6.03
N SER A 169 -1.11 21.17 5.23
CA SER A 169 -1.16 22.63 5.25
C SER A 169 -1.94 23.20 4.07
N ASP A 170 -2.46 22.34 3.18
CA ASP A 170 -3.31 22.75 2.07
C ASP A 170 -4.75 22.98 2.56
N PHE A 171 -5.26 24.18 2.29
CA PHE A 171 -6.58 24.59 2.74
C PHE A 171 -7.69 23.68 2.19
N ASN A 172 -7.64 23.31 0.90
CA ASN A 172 -8.70 22.55 0.24
C ASN A 172 -8.76 21.12 0.78
N ILE A 173 -7.60 20.49 0.96
CA ILE A 173 -7.50 19.11 1.50
C ILE A 173 -7.97 19.08 2.95
N VAL A 174 -7.51 20.02 3.77
CA VAL A 174 -7.92 20.08 5.18
C VAL A 174 -9.42 20.39 5.30
N MET A 175 -9.95 21.30 4.49
CA MET A 175 -11.38 21.59 4.49
C MET A 175 -12.20 20.37 4.10
N ALA A 176 -11.81 19.62 3.05
CA ALA A 176 -12.46 18.38 2.66
C ALA A 176 -12.43 17.35 3.81
N ALA A 177 -11.30 17.19 4.49
CA ALA A 177 -11.17 16.31 5.64
C ALA A 177 -12.07 16.72 6.81
N VAL A 178 -12.11 18.01 7.14
CA VAL A 178 -12.90 18.58 8.24
C VAL A 178 -14.40 18.52 7.96
N LEU A 179 -14.82 18.68 6.71
CA LEU A 179 -16.21 18.50 6.29
C LEU A 179 -16.67 17.05 6.46
N ASN A 180 -15.77 16.08 6.23
CA ASN A 180 -16.05 14.66 6.43
C ASN A 180 -16.01 14.27 7.93
N ASP A 181 -14.94 14.65 8.65
CA ASP A 181 -14.77 14.43 10.09
C ASP A 181 -14.13 15.66 10.76
N GLY A 182 -14.88 16.35 11.63
CA GLY A 182 -14.45 17.57 12.30
C GLY A 182 -13.25 17.36 13.21
N VAL A 183 -13.02 16.15 13.74
CA VAL A 183 -11.80 15.86 14.50
C VAL A 183 -10.57 15.71 13.62
N ALA A 184 -10.71 15.63 12.30
CA ALA A 184 -9.57 15.65 11.37
C ALA A 184 -8.74 16.93 11.51
N LEU A 185 -9.30 18.00 12.08
CA LEU A 185 -8.57 19.22 12.42
C LEU A 185 -7.32 18.96 13.29
N GLU A 186 -7.33 17.90 14.10
CA GLU A 186 -6.17 17.41 14.86
C GLU A 186 -4.93 17.19 13.99
N TYR A 187 -5.12 16.86 12.72
CA TYR A 187 -4.03 16.56 11.79
C TYR A 187 -3.70 17.76 10.90
N ALA A 188 -4.50 18.82 10.85
CA ALA A 188 -4.15 20.02 10.10
C ALA A 188 -2.87 20.70 10.62
N SER A 189 -2.24 21.54 9.81
CA SER A 189 -1.16 22.41 10.24
C SER A 189 -1.62 23.38 11.34
N THR A 190 -0.70 23.85 12.18
CA THR A 190 -1.03 24.84 13.24
C THR A 190 -1.63 26.10 12.67
N ALA A 191 -1.18 26.54 11.48
CA ALA A 191 -1.74 27.69 10.78
C ALA A 191 -3.22 27.51 10.46
N LEU A 192 -3.62 26.35 9.89
CA LEU A 192 -5.01 26.09 9.52
C LEU A 192 -5.93 25.87 10.73
N ARG A 193 -5.39 25.42 11.87
CA ARG A 193 -6.14 25.34 13.15
C ARG A 193 -6.49 26.70 13.75
N ASN A 194 -5.94 27.79 13.20
CA ASN A 194 -6.26 29.16 13.60
C ASN A 194 -7.12 29.89 12.56
N VAL A 195 -7.43 29.27 11.43
CA VAL A 195 -8.28 29.87 10.39
C VAL A 195 -9.72 29.74 10.82
N GLU A 196 -10.39 30.88 11.02
CA GLU A 196 -11.78 30.95 11.50
C GLU A 196 -12.72 30.03 10.72
N GLU A 197 -12.64 30.05 9.39
CA GLU A 197 -13.52 29.23 8.54
C GLU A 197 -13.36 27.73 8.80
N VAL A 198 -12.11 27.24 8.90
CA VAL A 198 -11.80 25.84 9.19
C VAL A 198 -12.25 25.48 10.60
N VAL A 199 -11.95 26.34 11.58
CA VAL A 199 -12.30 26.15 12.99
C VAL A 199 -13.81 26.05 13.19
N LEU A 200 -14.56 27.02 12.66
CA LEU A 200 -16.02 27.04 12.79
C LEU A 200 -16.65 25.83 12.08
N THR A 201 -16.12 25.44 10.91
CA THR A 201 -16.58 24.24 10.20
C THR A 201 -16.32 22.97 11.00
N ALA A 202 -15.14 22.83 11.59
CA ALA A 202 -14.78 21.67 12.41
C ALA A 202 -15.66 21.55 13.66
N VAL A 203 -15.85 22.64 14.41
CA VAL A 203 -16.67 22.65 15.63
C VAL A 203 -18.14 22.41 15.31
N ARG A 204 -18.62 22.91 14.16
CA ARG A 204 -19.97 22.65 13.66
C ARG A 204 -20.17 21.19 13.31
N GLN A 205 -19.21 20.56 12.66
CA GLN A 205 -19.26 19.14 12.29
C GLN A 205 -19.19 18.26 13.56
N ASN A 206 -18.23 18.53 14.44
CA ASN A 206 -18.05 17.80 15.70
C ASN A 206 -17.55 18.74 16.81
N ARG A 207 -18.36 18.90 17.86
CA ARG A 207 -18.03 19.76 19.01
C ARG A 207 -16.73 19.36 19.71
N ASN A 208 -16.31 18.09 19.62
CA ASN A 208 -15.04 17.64 20.18
C ASN A 208 -13.82 18.21 19.45
N ALA A 209 -13.99 18.76 18.24
CA ALA A 209 -12.94 19.43 17.49
C ALA A 209 -12.35 20.65 18.24
N VAL A 210 -13.11 21.21 19.20
CA VAL A 210 -12.68 22.30 20.09
C VAL A 210 -11.35 21.98 20.80
N ARG A 211 -11.08 20.70 21.09
CA ARG A 211 -9.85 20.26 21.76
C ARG A 211 -8.59 20.48 20.92
N TYR A 212 -8.75 20.66 19.61
CA TYR A 212 -7.67 20.73 18.63
C TYR A 212 -7.49 22.12 18.01
N LEU A 213 -8.24 23.11 18.47
CA LEU A 213 -8.10 24.48 18.00
C LEU A 213 -6.71 25.02 18.36
N GLY A 214 -6.17 25.87 17.51
CA GLY A 214 -4.91 26.53 17.80
C GLY A 214 -5.06 27.46 19.00
N HIS A 215 -4.04 27.48 19.86
CA HIS A 215 -4.02 28.34 21.05
C HIS A 215 -4.13 29.83 20.70
N GLU A 216 -3.64 30.24 19.53
CA GLU A 216 -3.72 31.61 19.06
C GLU A 216 -5.17 32.03 18.78
N TYR A 217 -5.98 31.16 18.16
CA TYR A 217 -7.40 31.40 17.96
C TYR A 217 -8.17 31.45 19.29
N LEU A 218 -7.89 30.50 20.20
CA LEU A 218 -8.49 30.47 21.54
C LEU A 218 -8.13 31.69 22.41
N GLY A 219 -6.95 32.28 22.19
CA GLY A 219 -6.54 33.52 22.87
C GLY A 219 -7.28 34.75 22.35
N ARG A 220 -7.78 34.72 21.11
CA ARG A 220 -8.56 35.81 20.49
C ARG A 220 -10.06 35.67 20.76
N VAL A 221 -10.59 34.45 20.66
CA VAL A 221 -12.03 34.17 20.74
C VAL A 221 -12.28 33.12 21.84
N PRO A 222 -13.00 33.47 22.92
CA PRO A 222 -13.30 32.53 23.98
C PRO A 222 -14.25 31.42 23.52
N LEU A 223 -14.17 30.26 24.16
CA LEU A 223 -14.99 29.08 23.81
C LEU A 223 -16.50 29.35 23.80
N SER A 224 -16.98 30.22 24.69
CA SER A 224 -18.40 30.62 24.73
C SER A 224 -18.84 31.31 23.44
N GLU A 225 -18.00 32.20 22.92
CA GLU A 225 -18.28 32.93 21.69
C GLU A 225 -18.23 31.98 20.48
N ILE A 226 -17.24 31.09 20.40
CA ILE A 226 -17.16 30.08 19.33
C ILE A 226 -18.43 29.22 19.30
N MET A 227 -18.89 28.75 20.46
CA MET A 227 -20.11 27.95 20.56
C MET A 227 -21.36 28.74 20.15
N ASP A 228 -21.43 30.03 20.43
CA ASP A 228 -22.53 30.88 20.01
C ASP A 228 -22.49 31.22 18.53
N MET A 229 -21.30 31.44 17.94
CA MET A 229 -21.11 31.63 16.50
C MET A 229 -21.61 30.41 15.72
N VAL A 230 -21.31 29.20 16.20
CA VAL A 230 -21.78 27.95 15.59
C VAL A 230 -23.31 27.84 15.67
N LYS A 231 -23.93 28.18 16.81
CA LYS A 231 -25.40 28.16 16.96
C LYS A 231 -26.10 29.16 16.05
N ARG A 232 -25.60 30.40 15.96
CA ARG A 232 -26.22 31.48 15.15
C ARG A 232 -26.25 31.13 13.66
N ARG A 233 -25.21 30.47 13.15
CA ARG A 233 -25.15 30.04 11.74
C ARG A 233 -26.05 28.84 11.42
N THR A 234 -26.46 28.04 12.41
CA THR A 234 -27.43 26.94 12.21
C THR A 234 -28.89 27.36 12.19
N CYS A 235 -29.24 28.57 12.64
CA CYS A 235 -30.63 29.05 12.70
C CYS A 235 -31.12 29.76 11.41
N LEU A 236 -30.31 29.78 10.34
CA LEU A 236 -30.62 30.45 9.07
C LEU A 236 -31.09 29.50 7.97
N VAL A 237 -31.55 28.28 8.32
CA VAL A 237 -32.10 27.29 7.38
C VAL A 237 -33.52 26.92 7.76
#